data_AF-A0A0A0BLB9-F1
#
_entry.id   AF-A0A0A0BLB9-F1
#
_cell.length_a   1.000
_cell.length_b   1.000
_cell.length_c   1.000
_cell.angle_alpha   90.00
_cell.angle_beta   90.00
_cell.angle_gamma   90.00
#
_symmetry.space_group_name_H-M   'P 1'
#
loop_
_entity.id
_entity.type
_entity.pdbx_description
1 polymer ?
#
loop_
_entity_poly.entity_id
_entity_poly.type
_entity_poly.pdbx_seq_one_letter_code
_entity_poly.pdbx_strand_id
1 'polypeptide(L)'
;MSASGNRTNHPIALPTDLDTRGGATREEIAAAASTLRDGGLVAFPTETVYGLGADASNPVAVARIFAAKGRPADHPLIVHLASADLLDAWAVRVPDVARRVAERFWPGPLTLVLHRHPDVPLAVTGGQDTVGVRVPSHPVAHALLTAFGGGVAAPSANRFGRVSPTTRERVVAELGDRVDLVLEGGACEVGLESTILDLTGERPRLLRPGGIGAAALAEVLADAPTRTVVGGPRTPGRLASHYAPTTPVRVVEAAVLPEAVRAAHAAGMRVAVLTADGDVARTDADAVVTMPSSADAYARELYARLAGVDALGCDVALVRRPPASAGWEAVHDRLGRSEGVDPHAPRGLVVVARPGDAGACADEALRAGVVLLSAWVGDAPPRVLTAPDGARPLHLGEPEPCGPGALIRLDASDENLGIPVAAVELVDALVATGVAGRLAPRPSTDGDPLAAALAHAELATLAGRHPDVVA
;
A
#
# COMPACT_ATOMS: atom_id res chain seq x y z
N MET A 1 45.93 7.91 6.12
CA MET A 1 46.24 7.55 4.72
C MET A 1 44.91 7.30 4.02
N SER A 2 44.49 8.23 3.18
CA SER A 2 43.17 8.23 2.52
C SER A 2 43.10 7.15 1.44
N ALA A 3 42.24 6.16 1.64
CA ALA A 3 41.74 5.31 0.56
C ALA A 3 40.48 5.97 -0.02
N SER A 4 40.66 7.00 -0.84
CA SER A 4 39.65 7.43 -1.80
C SER A 4 39.62 6.36 -2.90
N GLY A 5 38.86 5.29 -2.64
CA GLY A 5 38.57 4.27 -3.63
C GLY A 5 37.65 4.87 -4.68
N ASN A 6 38.23 5.22 -5.82
CA ASN A 6 37.51 5.61 -7.01
C ASN A 6 36.45 4.53 -7.32
N ARG A 7 35.16 4.86 -7.22
CA ARG A 7 34.03 4.00 -7.62
C ARG A 7 33.94 3.96 -9.14
N THR A 8 35.01 3.56 -9.82
CA THR A 8 34.94 3.28 -11.25
C THR A 8 34.23 1.95 -11.41
N ASN A 9 32.99 2.03 -11.91
CA ASN A 9 32.22 0.91 -12.45
C ASN A 9 33.06 0.21 -13.53
N HIS A 10 33.96 -0.68 -13.15
CA HIS A 10 34.71 -1.48 -14.12
C HIS A 10 33.76 -2.51 -14.72
N PRO A 11 33.71 -2.65 -16.05
CA PRO A 11 32.84 -3.62 -16.69
C PRO A 11 33.24 -5.02 -16.23
N ILE A 12 32.39 -5.66 -15.42
CA ILE A 12 32.50 -7.08 -15.16
C ILE A 12 32.06 -7.77 -16.44
N ALA A 13 32.95 -8.57 -17.04
CA ALA A 13 32.61 -9.38 -18.19
C ALA A 13 31.41 -10.27 -17.83
N LEU A 14 30.34 -10.19 -18.61
CA LEU A 14 29.13 -10.97 -18.37
C LEU A 14 29.49 -12.48 -18.33
N PRO A 15 29.07 -13.24 -17.30
CA PRO A 15 29.31 -14.68 -17.23
C PRO A 15 28.88 -15.36 -18.53
N THR A 16 29.60 -16.35 -19.04
CA THR A 16 29.29 -17.06 -20.30
C THR A 16 27.96 -17.82 -20.28
N ASP A 17 27.42 -18.07 -19.08
CA ASP A 17 26.22 -18.84 -18.75
C ASP A 17 25.08 -17.97 -18.19
N LEU A 18 24.89 -16.77 -18.77
CA LEU A 18 23.83 -15.86 -18.38
C LEU A 18 22.43 -16.46 -18.70
N ASP A 19 21.83 -17.15 -17.73
CA ASP A 19 20.49 -17.70 -17.86
C ASP A 19 19.44 -16.62 -17.53
N THR A 20 18.84 -16.04 -18.57
CA THR A 20 17.70 -15.13 -18.45
C THR A 20 16.35 -15.84 -18.60
N ARG A 21 16.34 -17.18 -18.63
CA ARG A 21 15.16 -18.04 -18.85
C ARG A 21 14.34 -17.68 -20.10
N GLY A 22 15.02 -17.26 -21.17
CA GLY A 22 14.38 -16.85 -22.42
C GLY A 22 13.87 -15.41 -22.45
N GLY A 23 14.24 -14.58 -21.47
CA GLY A 23 14.02 -13.12 -21.49
C GLY A 23 15.12 -12.38 -22.27
N ALA A 24 15.55 -11.23 -21.75
CA ALA A 24 16.58 -10.39 -22.38
C ALA A 24 17.87 -11.15 -22.77
N THR A 25 18.40 -10.83 -23.93
CA THR A 25 19.67 -11.34 -24.47
C THR A 25 20.89 -10.74 -23.76
N ARG A 26 22.07 -11.35 -23.93
CA ARG A 26 23.34 -10.82 -23.40
C ARG A 26 23.61 -9.41 -23.90
N GLU A 27 23.36 -9.16 -25.18
CA GLU A 27 23.54 -7.88 -25.85
C GLU A 27 22.62 -6.81 -25.25
N GLU A 28 21.34 -7.15 -25.01
CA GLU A 28 20.38 -6.25 -24.36
C GLU A 28 20.78 -5.93 -22.91
N ILE A 29 21.26 -6.92 -22.16
CA ILE A 29 21.78 -6.71 -20.80
C ILE A 29 23.01 -5.81 -20.82
N ALA A 30 23.95 -6.01 -21.75
CA ALA A 30 25.13 -5.16 -21.89
C ALA A 30 24.75 -3.72 -22.28
N ALA A 31 23.81 -3.56 -23.21
CA ALA A 31 23.28 -2.26 -23.61
C ALA A 31 22.61 -1.55 -22.43
N ALA A 32 21.75 -2.24 -21.69
CA ALA A 32 21.10 -1.71 -20.50
C ALA A 32 22.10 -1.28 -19.41
N ALA A 33 23.13 -2.08 -19.16
CA ALA A 33 24.19 -1.72 -18.22
C ALA A 33 24.97 -0.47 -18.69
N SER A 34 25.23 -0.33 -20.00
CA SER A 34 25.83 0.89 -20.56
C SER A 34 24.91 2.09 -20.36
N THR A 35 23.63 1.97 -20.71
CA THR A 35 22.62 3.02 -20.52
C THR A 35 22.60 3.52 -19.07
N LEU A 36 22.65 2.62 -18.07
CA LEU A 36 22.73 3.03 -16.66
C LEU A 36 24.02 3.79 -16.34
N ARG A 37 25.19 3.36 -16.85
CA ARG A 37 26.48 4.04 -16.65
C ARG A 37 26.50 5.43 -17.29
N ASP A 38 25.82 5.59 -18.41
CA ASP A 38 25.66 6.86 -19.12
C ASP A 38 24.63 7.80 -18.45
N GLY A 39 24.09 7.41 -17.29
CA GLY A 39 23.09 8.17 -16.54
C GLY A 39 21.67 8.06 -17.10
N GLY A 40 21.43 7.05 -17.95
CA GLY A 40 20.15 6.66 -18.52
C GLY A 40 19.21 5.94 -17.56
N LEU A 41 17.96 5.79 -18.00
CA LEU A 41 16.89 5.09 -17.34
C LEU A 41 16.62 3.75 -18.02
N VAL A 42 16.65 2.67 -17.25
CA VAL A 42 16.32 1.33 -17.71
C VAL A 42 15.15 0.80 -16.92
N ALA A 43 14.06 0.43 -17.59
CA ALA A 43 13.02 -0.35 -16.96
C ALA A 43 13.33 -1.85 -17.10
N PHE A 44 13.20 -2.59 -15.99
CA PHE A 44 13.56 -4.01 -15.94
C PHE A 44 12.58 -4.82 -15.08
N PRO A 45 12.34 -6.10 -15.43
CA PRO A 45 11.47 -6.99 -14.66
C PRO A 45 12.11 -7.36 -13.33
N THR A 46 11.28 -7.50 -12.29
CA THR A 46 11.62 -8.25 -11.07
C THR A 46 10.59 -9.35 -10.86
N GLU A 47 10.76 -10.19 -9.83
CA GLU A 47 9.75 -11.16 -9.42
C GLU A 47 8.49 -10.47 -8.87
N THR A 48 8.61 -9.21 -8.44
CA THR A 48 7.53 -8.40 -7.85
C THR A 48 6.75 -7.59 -8.88
N VAL A 49 7.35 -6.50 -9.35
CA VAL A 49 6.82 -5.57 -10.36
C VAL A 49 8.00 -5.08 -11.22
N TYR A 50 7.75 -4.54 -12.40
CA TYR A 50 8.80 -3.88 -13.18
C TYR A 50 9.30 -2.62 -12.46
N GLY A 51 10.62 -2.44 -12.40
CA GLY A 51 11.28 -1.30 -11.80
C GLY A 51 11.82 -0.32 -12.84
N LEU A 52 11.79 0.98 -12.57
CA LEU A 52 12.44 2.03 -13.37
C LEU A 52 13.78 2.39 -12.73
N GLY A 53 14.86 1.78 -13.23
CA GLY A 53 16.21 1.88 -12.70
C GLY A 53 17.02 3.06 -13.22
N ALA A 54 17.83 3.62 -12.32
CA ALA A 54 18.97 4.47 -12.65
C ALA A 54 20.14 4.14 -11.69
N ASP A 55 21.36 4.55 -12.03
CA ASP A 55 22.51 4.46 -11.13
C ASP A 55 22.21 5.20 -9.81
N ALA A 56 22.14 4.45 -8.70
CA ALA A 56 21.85 5.00 -7.38
C ALA A 56 22.97 5.90 -6.84
N SER A 57 24.18 5.79 -7.38
CA SER A 57 25.32 6.64 -7.01
C SER A 57 25.36 7.97 -7.77
N ASN A 58 24.52 8.13 -8.80
CA ASN A 58 24.44 9.31 -9.65
C ASN A 58 23.17 10.13 -9.35
N PRO A 59 23.26 11.26 -8.61
CA PRO A 59 22.10 12.07 -8.26
C PRO A 59 21.33 12.61 -9.47
N VAL A 60 22.02 12.87 -10.59
CA VAL A 60 21.39 13.37 -11.82
C VAL A 60 20.53 12.27 -12.46
N ALA A 61 21.04 11.04 -12.51
CA ALA A 61 20.29 9.89 -13.02
C ALA A 61 19.08 9.57 -12.11
N VAL A 62 19.25 9.66 -10.79
CA VAL A 62 18.16 9.53 -9.81
C VAL A 62 17.08 10.60 -10.01
N ALA A 63 17.46 11.86 -10.27
CA ALA A 63 16.50 12.94 -10.55
C ALA A 63 15.65 12.64 -11.81
N ARG A 64 16.21 11.96 -12.82
CA ARG A 64 15.46 11.54 -14.02
C ARG A 64 14.35 10.54 -13.69
N ILE A 65 14.53 9.65 -12.71
CA ILE A 65 13.46 8.75 -12.24
C ILE A 65 12.25 9.55 -11.75
N PHE A 66 12.50 10.54 -10.90
CA PHE A 66 11.44 11.39 -10.35
C PHE A 66 10.72 12.18 -11.44
N ALA A 67 11.48 12.77 -12.38
CA ALA A 67 10.94 13.51 -13.51
C ALA A 67 10.09 12.64 -14.45
N ALA A 68 10.60 11.45 -14.82
CA ALA A 68 9.88 10.51 -15.68
C ALA A 68 8.53 10.11 -15.07
N LYS A 69 8.51 9.83 -13.76
CA LYS A 69 7.31 9.38 -13.04
C LYS A 69 6.37 10.51 -12.63
N GLY A 70 6.82 11.76 -12.60
CA GLY A 70 6.11 12.85 -11.92
C GLY A 70 6.00 12.63 -10.41
N ARG A 71 7.04 12.05 -9.80
CA ARG A 71 7.08 11.70 -8.37
C ARG A 71 7.80 12.79 -7.56
N PRO A 72 7.34 13.14 -6.35
CA PRO A 72 8.07 14.07 -5.47
C PRO A 72 9.47 13.55 -5.12
N ALA A 73 10.48 14.43 -5.21
CA ALA A 73 11.90 14.08 -5.06
C ALA A 73 12.31 13.72 -3.63
N ASP A 74 11.48 14.05 -2.65
CA ASP A 74 11.69 13.73 -1.24
C ASP A 74 11.19 12.31 -0.87
N HIS A 75 10.59 11.58 -1.82
CA HIS A 75 10.20 10.20 -1.61
C HIS A 75 11.39 9.24 -1.82
N PRO A 76 11.76 8.40 -0.84
CA PRO A 76 12.88 7.48 -0.97
C PRO A 76 12.68 6.43 -2.06
N LEU A 77 13.79 5.95 -2.61
CA LEU A 77 13.87 4.85 -3.57
C LEU A 77 14.50 3.61 -2.92
N ILE A 78 14.22 2.43 -3.49
CA ILE A 78 14.86 1.17 -3.09
C ILE A 78 16.05 0.92 -4.01
N VAL A 79 17.22 0.68 -3.42
CA VAL A 79 18.43 0.29 -4.14
C VAL A 79 18.43 -1.22 -4.33
N HIS A 80 18.54 -1.63 -5.59
CA HIS A 80 18.66 -3.02 -5.99
C HIS A 80 20.12 -3.38 -6.16
N LEU A 81 20.53 -4.51 -5.59
CA LEU A 81 21.90 -5.01 -5.55
C LEU A 81 21.97 -6.39 -6.19
N ALA A 82 23.12 -6.74 -6.79
CA ALA A 82 23.35 -8.06 -7.36
C ALA A 82 23.49 -9.15 -6.29
N SER A 83 24.11 -8.83 -5.15
CA SER A 83 24.26 -9.75 -4.03
C SER A 83 24.21 -9.03 -2.68
N ALA A 84 24.04 -9.81 -1.60
CA ALA A 84 24.10 -9.30 -0.24
C ALA A 84 25.50 -8.78 0.15
N ASP A 85 26.56 -9.18 -0.56
CA ASP A 85 27.94 -8.76 -0.26
C ASP A 85 28.15 -7.25 -0.48
N LEU A 86 27.30 -6.64 -1.31
CA LEU A 86 27.31 -5.20 -1.56
C LEU A 86 26.67 -4.39 -0.43
N LEU A 87 26.03 -5.04 0.56
CA LEU A 87 25.24 -4.37 1.59
C LEU A 87 26.04 -3.32 2.38
N ASP A 88 27.27 -3.63 2.76
CA ASP A 88 28.12 -2.75 3.57
C ASP A 88 28.57 -1.47 2.81
N ALA A 89 28.45 -1.44 1.47
CA ALA A 89 28.67 -0.23 0.68
C ALA A 89 27.49 0.75 0.72
N TRP A 90 26.30 0.26 1.10
CA TRP A 90 25.06 1.04 1.10
C TRP A 90 24.54 1.33 2.52
N ALA A 91 24.84 0.46 3.48
CA ALA A 91 24.37 0.57 4.85
C ALA A 91 25.52 0.52 5.86
N VAL A 92 25.33 1.18 7.00
CA VAL A 92 26.21 1.11 8.18
C VAL A 92 25.45 0.57 9.37
N ARG A 93 26.16 0.12 10.41
CA ARG A 93 25.55 -0.43 11.63
C ARG A 93 24.53 -1.53 11.31
N VAL A 94 24.86 -2.39 10.36
CA VAL A 94 24.00 -3.50 9.92
C VAL A 94 23.91 -4.52 11.06
N PRO A 95 22.73 -4.75 11.66
CA PRO A 95 22.60 -5.69 12.76
C PRO A 95 22.67 -7.14 12.23
N ASP A 96 23.14 -8.08 13.05
CA ASP A 96 23.27 -9.50 12.65
C ASP A 96 21.95 -10.10 12.17
N VAL A 97 20.83 -9.65 12.75
CA VAL A 97 19.49 -10.07 12.31
C VAL A 97 19.20 -9.65 10.87
N ALA A 98 19.70 -8.50 10.40
CA ALA A 98 19.55 -8.10 9.01
C ALA A 98 20.26 -9.06 8.06
N ARG A 99 21.46 -9.54 8.44
CA ARG A 99 22.20 -10.52 7.65
C ARG A 99 21.52 -11.88 7.62
N ARG A 100 21.02 -12.38 8.76
CA ARG A 100 20.25 -13.65 8.79
C ARG A 100 18.96 -13.58 7.96
N VAL A 101 18.24 -12.46 8.06
CA VAL A 101 17.02 -12.23 7.27
C VAL A 101 17.37 -12.13 5.78
N ALA A 102 18.43 -11.43 5.41
CA ALA A 102 18.93 -11.37 4.04
C ALA A 102 19.31 -12.77 3.52
N GLU A 103 20.10 -13.55 4.27
CA GLU A 103 20.49 -14.91 3.90
C GLU A 103 19.29 -15.83 3.65
N ARG A 104 18.20 -15.66 4.40
CA ARG A 104 16.99 -16.46 4.25
C ARG A 104 16.13 -16.07 3.06
N PHE A 105 16.00 -14.77 2.78
CA PHE A 105 14.99 -14.23 1.86
C PHE A 105 15.56 -13.52 0.63
N TRP A 106 16.88 -13.38 0.52
CA TRP A 106 17.56 -12.89 -0.68
C TRP A 106 18.30 -14.00 -1.42
N PRO A 107 18.28 -13.98 -2.76
CA PRO A 107 17.49 -13.11 -3.63
C PRO A 107 15.97 -13.34 -3.47
N GLY A 108 15.17 -12.27 -3.44
CA GLY A 108 13.72 -12.39 -3.27
C GLY A 108 12.96 -11.10 -2.90
N PRO A 109 11.64 -11.22 -2.63
CA PRO A 109 10.71 -10.09 -2.52
C PRO A 109 10.75 -9.41 -1.15
N LEU A 110 11.95 -9.23 -0.60
CA LEU A 110 12.19 -8.55 0.67
C LEU A 110 13.07 -7.31 0.47
N THR A 111 12.67 -6.21 1.09
CA THR A 111 13.45 -4.98 1.20
C THR A 111 13.77 -4.73 2.66
N LEU A 112 15.05 -4.47 2.97
CA LEU A 112 15.50 -4.08 4.29
C LEU A 112 15.70 -2.56 4.33
N VAL A 113 15.16 -1.91 5.37
CA VAL A 113 15.49 -0.52 5.69
C VAL A 113 16.56 -0.53 6.78
N LEU A 114 17.69 0.10 6.48
CA LEU A 114 18.89 0.12 7.31
C LEU A 114 19.44 1.54 7.43
N HIS A 115 20.36 1.77 8.37
CA HIS A 115 21.07 3.05 8.48
C HIS A 115 21.94 3.26 7.25
N ARG A 116 21.77 4.39 6.57
CA ARG A 116 22.42 4.74 5.32
C ARG A 116 23.93 4.95 5.52
N HIS A 117 24.76 4.36 4.65
CA HIS A 117 26.18 4.69 4.62
C HIS A 117 26.39 6.16 4.18
N PRO A 118 27.30 6.94 4.82
CA PRO A 118 27.47 8.37 4.52
C PRO A 118 27.64 8.72 3.05
N ASP A 119 28.32 7.86 2.29
CA ASP A 119 28.57 8.01 0.85
C ASP A 119 27.34 7.81 -0.05
N VAL A 120 26.25 7.22 0.45
CA VAL A 120 25.02 7.02 -0.35
C VAL A 120 24.35 8.37 -0.58
N PRO A 121 24.08 8.78 -1.84
CA PRO A 121 23.48 10.08 -2.09
C PRO A 121 22.11 10.27 -1.42
N LEU A 122 21.89 11.45 -0.84
CA LEU A 122 20.60 11.82 -0.24
C LEU A 122 19.44 11.82 -1.25
N ALA A 123 19.74 12.00 -2.54
CA ALA A 123 18.77 11.93 -3.62
C ALA A 123 18.04 10.56 -3.67
N VAL A 124 18.72 9.47 -3.28
CA VAL A 124 18.11 8.14 -3.23
C VAL A 124 17.22 7.98 -2.01
N THR A 125 17.59 8.57 -0.87
CA THR A 125 16.91 8.35 0.41
C THR A 125 15.84 9.40 0.71
N GLY A 126 15.63 10.36 -0.20
CA GLY A 126 14.73 11.49 0.03
C GLY A 126 15.20 12.37 1.19
N GLY A 127 16.51 12.47 1.40
CA GLY A 127 17.09 13.23 2.50
C GLY A 127 17.12 12.49 3.85
N GLN A 128 16.78 11.20 3.90
CA GLN A 128 16.77 10.43 5.15
C GLN A 128 18.13 9.79 5.47
N ASP A 129 18.34 9.51 6.76
CA ASP A 129 19.47 8.73 7.29
C ASP A 129 19.33 7.22 7.13
N THR A 130 18.28 6.78 6.42
CA THR A 130 17.99 5.36 6.17
C THR A 130 17.92 5.08 4.68
N VAL A 131 18.28 3.86 4.30
CA VAL A 131 18.25 3.38 2.91
C VAL A 131 17.45 2.09 2.83
N GLY A 132 16.61 1.96 1.80
CA GLY A 132 15.97 0.70 1.45
C GLY A 132 16.83 -0.07 0.46
N VAL A 133 17.18 -1.32 0.78
CA VAL A 133 18.02 -2.19 -0.05
C VAL A 133 17.33 -3.52 -0.32
N ARG A 134 17.59 -4.12 -1.49
CA ARG A 134 17.01 -5.39 -1.92
C ARG A 134 17.92 -6.11 -2.93
N VAL A 135 17.91 -7.44 -2.90
CA VAL A 135 18.45 -8.30 -3.97
C VAL A 135 17.27 -9.02 -4.65
N PRO A 136 16.86 -8.64 -5.87
CA PRO A 136 15.74 -9.29 -6.57
C PRO A 136 16.12 -10.68 -7.09
N SER A 137 15.18 -11.62 -7.11
CA SER A 137 15.40 -13.00 -7.58
C SER A 137 15.19 -13.19 -9.08
N HIS A 138 14.74 -12.17 -9.80
CA HIS A 138 14.47 -12.28 -11.22
C HIS A 138 15.77 -12.42 -12.04
N PRO A 139 15.90 -13.43 -12.91
CA PRO A 139 17.14 -13.68 -13.66
C PRO A 139 17.62 -12.48 -14.50
N VAL A 140 16.71 -11.81 -15.21
CA VAL A 140 17.04 -10.57 -15.97
C VAL A 140 17.50 -9.43 -15.07
N ALA A 141 16.89 -9.23 -13.89
CA ALA A 141 17.33 -8.20 -12.94
C ALA A 141 18.73 -8.53 -12.40
N HIS A 142 18.95 -9.78 -12.02
CA HIS A 142 20.23 -10.22 -11.49
C HIS A 142 21.35 -10.08 -12.53
N ALA A 143 21.07 -10.46 -13.79
CA ALA A 143 21.96 -10.26 -14.92
C ALA A 143 22.33 -8.78 -15.11
N LEU A 144 21.34 -7.88 -15.15
CA LEU A 144 21.54 -6.44 -15.27
C LEU A 144 22.39 -5.88 -14.10
N LEU A 145 22.05 -6.23 -12.86
CA LEU A 145 22.73 -5.73 -11.67
C LEU A 145 24.18 -6.20 -11.60
N THR A 146 24.42 -7.46 -11.98
CA THR A 146 25.77 -8.04 -12.07
C THR A 146 26.58 -7.33 -13.16
N ALA A 147 25.99 -7.11 -14.34
CA ALA A 147 26.62 -6.42 -15.46
C ALA A 147 26.98 -4.97 -15.11
N PHE A 148 26.07 -4.28 -14.41
CA PHE A 148 26.23 -2.90 -14.02
C PHE A 148 27.34 -2.73 -12.99
N GLY A 149 27.40 -3.63 -11.98
CA GLY A 149 28.46 -3.66 -10.97
C GLY A 149 28.26 -2.72 -9.77
N GLY A 150 27.11 -2.04 -9.71
CA GLY A 150 26.74 -1.10 -8.65
C GLY A 150 25.28 -1.25 -8.19
N GLY A 151 24.81 -0.31 -7.38
CA GLY A 151 23.41 -0.26 -6.95
C GLY A 151 22.53 0.50 -7.93
N VAL A 152 21.35 -0.05 -8.22
CA VAL A 152 20.35 0.58 -9.10
C VAL A 152 19.15 1.02 -8.28
N ALA A 153 18.90 2.33 -8.21
CA ALA A 153 17.72 2.85 -7.55
C ALA A 153 16.52 2.62 -8.47
N ALA A 154 15.53 1.85 -8.03
CA ALA A 154 14.41 1.49 -8.88
C ALA A 154 13.08 1.44 -8.11
N PRO A 155 12.21 2.46 -8.20
CA PRO A 155 10.80 2.31 -7.87
C PRO A 155 10.05 1.57 -8.98
N SER A 156 8.77 1.25 -8.77
CA SER A 156 7.91 0.66 -9.81
C SER A 156 7.89 1.51 -11.10
N ALA A 157 7.78 0.88 -12.27
CA ALA A 157 7.93 1.54 -13.58
C ALA A 157 6.63 2.17 -14.14
N ASN A 158 5.88 2.87 -13.29
CA ASN A 158 4.64 3.59 -13.64
C ASN A 158 4.74 5.09 -13.33
N ARG A 159 3.84 5.89 -13.89
CA ARG A 159 3.60 7.25 -13.38
C ARG A 159 3.14 7.21 -11.92
N PHE A 160 3.52 8.23 -11.15
CA PHE A 160 3.24 8.31 -9.72
C PHE A 160 1.73 8.20 -9.43
N GLY A 161 1.35 7.45 -8.38
CA GLY A 161 -0.03 7.19 -8.00
C GLY A 161 -0.75 6.07 -8.77
N ARG A 162 -0.32 5.78 -10.01
CA ARG A 162 -0.94 4.78 -10.89
C ARG A 162 -0.60 3.35 -10.47
N VAL A 163 -1.33 2.39 -11.04
CA VAL A 163 -1.09 0.95 -10.88
C VAL A 163 0.34 0.57 -11.30
N SER A 164 1.01 -0.27 -10.49
CA SER A 164 2.36 -0.76 -10.79
C SER A 164 2.34 -1.75 -11.98
N PRO A 165 3.33 -1.70 -12.90
CA PRO A 165 3.36 -2.57 -14.06
C PRO A 165 3.95 -3.93 -13.72
N THR A 166 3.29 -5.00 -14.17
CA THR A 166 3.74 -6.39 -14.02
C THR A 166 4.18 -7.03 -15.35
N THR A 167 4.13 -6.28 -16.46
CA THR A 167 4.58 -6.70 -17.79
C THR A 167 5.30 -5.57 -18.51
N ARG A 168 6.15 -5.90 -19.49
CA ARG A 168 6.86 -4.94 -20.33
C ARG A 168 5.90 -4.01 -21.09
N GLU A 169 4.82 -4.58 -21.64
CA GLU A 169 3.81 -3.85 -22.40
C GLU A 169 3.18 -2.74 -21.55
N ARG A 170 2.95 -3.00 -20.26
CA ARG A 170 2.40 -1.98 -19.36
C ARG A 170 3.39 -0.89 -19.02
N VAL A 171 4.69 -1.20 -18.92
CA VAL A 171 5.74 -0.18 -18.78
C VAL A 171 5.74 0.75 -19.98
N VAL A 172 5.73 0.19 -21.19
CA VAL A 172 5.69 0.97 -22.43
C VAL A 172 4.44 1.85 -22.49
N ALA A 173 3.28 1.32 -22.12
CA ALA A 173 2.02 2.08 -22.09
C ALA A 173 2.00 3.22 -21.05
N GLU A 174 2.66 3.04 -19.89
CA GLU A 174 2.66 4.04 -18.82
C GLU A 174 3.76 5.10 -18.95
N LEU A 175 4.94 4.73 -19.43
CA LEU A 175 6.11 5.63 -19.47
C LEU A 175 6.56 6.01 -20.89
N GLY A 176 6.33 5.17 -21.90
CA GLY A 176 6.71 5.45 -23.30
C GLY A 176 8.13 5.99 -23.44
N ASP A 177 8.27 7.11 -24.15
CA ASP A 177 9.55 7.78 -24.44
C ASP A 177 10.25 8.39 -23.21
N ARG A 178 9.68 8.24 -22.00
CA ARG A 178 10.30 8.72 -20.75
C ARG A 178 11.34 7.75 -20.19
N VAL A 179 11.52 6.58 -20.81
CA VAL A 179 12.50 5.55 -20.45
C VAL A 179 13.40 5.29 -21.64
N ASP A 180 14.71 5.19 -21.41
CA ASP A 180 15.67 5.02 -22.51
C ASP A 180 15.72 3.57 -23.02
N LEU A 181 15.45 2.59 -22.15
CA LEU A 181 15.43 1.16 -22.50
C LEU A 181 14.47 0.38 -21.60
N VAL A 182 13.72 -0.58 -22.17
CA VAL A 182 12.86 -1.50 -21.42
C VAL A 182 13.27 -2.94 -21.73
N LEU A 183 13.71 -3.68 -20.71
CA LEU A 183 14.09 -5.09 -20.84
C LEU A 183 12.86 -6.00 -20.85
N GLU A 184 12.90 -7.03 -21.67
CA GLU A 184 11.92 -8.13 -21.68
C GLU A 184 12.27 -9.19 -20.63
N GLY A 185 11.26 -9.69 -19.94
CA GLY A 185 11.40 -10.82 -19.02
C GLY A 185 10.08 -11.37 -18.50
N GLY A 186 9.01 -11.25 -19.29
CA GLY A 186 7.71 -11.84 -19.02
C GLY A 186 6.91 -11.12 -17.94
N ALA A 187 5.85 -11.79 -17.49
CA ALA A 187 5.01 -11.33 -16.40
C ALA A 187 5.67 -11.61 -15.03
N CYS A 188 5.55 -10.66 -14.11
CA CYS A 188 6.06 -10.84 -12.74
C CYS A 188 5.35 -11.98 -12.00
N GLU A 189 6.12 -12.80 -11.28
CA GLU A 189 5.62 -14.00 -10.61
C GLU A 189 4.76 -13.69 -9.37
N VAL A 190 5.10 -12.65 -8.60
CA VAL A 190 4.41 -12.22 -7.37
C VAL A 190 3.33 -11.17 -7.67
N GLY A 191 3.61 -10.23 -8.57
CA GLY A 191 2.69 -9.16 -9.01
C GLY A 191 2.39 -8.05 -8.00
N LEU A 192 2.85 -8.15 -6.76
CA LEU A 192 2.85 -7.07 -5.76
C LEU A 192 4.27 -6.69 -5.37
N GLU A 193 4.49 -5.48 -4.88
CA GLU A 193 5.82 -5.04 -4.45
C GLU A 193 6.33 -5.81 -3.21
N SER A 194 7.66 -5.73 -3.02
CA SER A 194 8.36 -6.37 -1.91
C SER A 194 7.81 -6.00 -0.53
N THR A 195 7.92 -6.96 0.38
CA THR A 195 7.78 -6.71 1.82
C THR A 195 8.88 -5.74 2.26
N ILE A 196 8.55 -4.74 3.07
CA ILE A 196 9.53 -3.79 3.61
C ILE A 196 9.65 -4.00 5.12
N LEU A 197 10.83 -4.44 5.55
CA LEU A 197 11.18 -4.63 6.96
C LEU A 197 12.20 -3.57 7.39
N ASP A 198 11.88 -2.83 8.44
CA ASP A 198 12.77 -1.86 9.05
C ASP A 198 13.47 -2.44 10.28
N LEU A 199 14.80 -2.34 10.24
CA LEU A 199 15.73 -2.86 11.24
C LEU A 199 16.62 -1.75 11.83
N THR A 200 16.22 -0.49 11.71
CA THR A 200 17.01 0.65 12.22
C THR A 200 16.78 0.90 13.71
N GLY A 201 15.64 0.43 14.26
CA GLY A 201 15.25 0.57 15.66
C GLY A 201 15.53 -0.67 16.50
N GLU A 202 15.15 -0.62 17.78
CA GLU A 202 15.35 -1.74 18.73
C GLU A 202 14.52 -2.98 18.37
N ARG A 203 13.33 -2.78 17.79
CA ARG A 203 12.43 -3.86 17.36
C ARG A 203 12.18 -3.79 15.85
N PRO A 204 12.18 -4.93 15.14
CA PRO A 204 11.81 -4.99 13.74
C PRO A 204 10.39 -4.45 13.49
N ARG A 205 10.25 -3.64 12.45
CA ARG A 205 8.97 -3.06 12.03
C ARG A 205 8.61 -3.46 10.62
N LEU A 206 7.41 -4.02 10.43
CA LEU A 206 6.86 -4.29 9.10
C LEU A 206 6.26 -3.00 8.55
N LEU A 207 6.97 -2.35 7.62
CA LEU A 207 6.56 -1.07 7.06
C LEU A 207 5.60 -1.19 5.88
N ARG A 208 5.69 -2.32 5.14
CA ARG A 208 4.80 -2.65 4.03
C ARG A 208 4.69 -4.17 3.87
N PRO A 209 3.48 -4.76 3.89
CA PRO A 209 3.30 -6.17 3.54
C PRO A 209 3.52 -6.40 2.03
N GLY A 210 4.06 -7.56 1.69
CA GLY A 210 4.36 -7.98 0.32
C GLY A 210 4.51 -9.50 0.24
N GLY A 211 5.30 -9.99 -0.71
CA GLY A 211 5.44 -11.44 -0.97
C GLY A 211 6.01 -12.28 0.19
N ILE A 212 6.65 -11.65 1.19
CA ILE A 212 7.07 -12.33 2.43
C ILE A 212 6.13 -11.91 3.58
N GLY A 213 5.38 -12.88 4.10
CA GLY A 213 4.43 -12.67 5.20
C GLY A 213 5.09 -12.49 6.58
N ALA A 214 4.35 -11.91 7.52
CA ALA A 214 4.84 -11.66 8.88
C ALA A 214 5.21 -12.95 9.64
N ALA A 215 4.47 -14.04 9.40
CA ALA A 215 4.76 -15.35 9.99
C ALA A 215 6.13 -15.90 9.54
N ALA A 216 6.43 -15.83 8.25
CA ALA A 216 7.73 -16.25 7.72
C ALA A 216 8.88 -15.39 8.28
N LEU A 217 8.67 -14.08 8.44
CA LEU A 217 9.65 -13.20 9.08
C LEU A 217 9.89 -13.59 10.55
N ALA A 218 8.84 -13.95 11.29
CA ALA A 218 8.94 -14.31 12.70
C ALA A 218 9.85 -15.53 12.94
N GLU A 219 9.91 -16.48 12.00
CA GLU A 219 10.81 -17.64 12.07
C GLU A 219 12.29 -17.26 12.20
N VAL A 220 12.70 -16.12 11.64
CA VAL A 220 14.09 -15.62 11.69
C VAL A 220 14.28 -14.57 12.78
N LEU A 221 13.23 -13.78 13.04
CA LEU A 221 13.26 -12.67 14.01
C LEU A 221 13.02 -13.12 15.46
N ALA A 222 12.62 -14.38 15.68
CA ALA A 222 12.12 -14.96 16.93
C ALA A 222 10.75 -14.42 17.39
N ASP A 223 10.41 -13.17 17.07
CA ASP A 223 9.08 -12.58 17.26
C ASP A 223 8.55 -11.96 15.96
N ALA A 224 7.23 -11.88 15.84
CA ALA A 224 6.60 -11.20 14.71
C ALA A 224 6.96 -9.70 14.69
N PRO A 225 7.30 -9.14 13.51
CA PRO A 225 7.60 -7.72 13.41
C PRO A 225 6.35 -6.89 13.72
N THR A 226 6.52 -5.79 14.43
CA THR A 226 5.41 -4.89 14.75
C THR A 226 4.93 -4.19 13.48
N ARG A 227 3.61 -4.18 13.23
CA ARG A 227 3.03 -3.38 12.15
C ARG A 227 2.99 -1.93 12.61
N THR A 228 3.65 -1.05 11.88
CA THR A 228 3.70 0.38 12.23
C THR A 228 2.84 1.18 11.27
N VAL A 229 1.70 1.68 11.79
CA VAL A 229 0.80 2.60 11.07
C VAL A 229 1.30 4.05 11.17
N VAL A 230 1.93 4.41 12.30
CA VAL A 230 2.37 5.78 12.60
C VAL A 230 3.85 5.79 13.00
N GLY A 231 4.63 6.69 12.39
CA GLY A 231 6.07 6.82 12.64
C GLY A 231 6.95 5.81 11.88
N GLY A 232 8.27 5.97 12.03
CA GLY A 232 9.29 5.23 11.28
C GLY A 232 9.74 5.94 9.99
N PRO A 233 10.78 5.44 9.32
CA PRO A 233 11.29 6.05 8.10
C PRO A 233 10.22 6.03 6.99
N ARG A 234 10.22 7.07 6.15
CA ARG A 234 9.38 7.10 4.95
C ARG A 234 9.81 5.96 4.03
N THR A 235 8.83 5.31 3.41
CA THR A 235 9.07 4.23 2.45
C THR A 235 8.10 4.34 1.27
N PRO A 236 8.45 3.77 0.10
CA PRO A 236 7.55 3.76 -1.06
C PRO A 236 6.21 3.07 -0.75
N GLY A 237 5.13 3.60 -1.34
CA GLY A 237 3.80 2.97 -1.28
C GLY A 237 3.04 3.20 0.02
N ARG A 238 3.43 4.17 0.87
CA ARG A 238 2.72 4.53 2.11
C ARG A 238 1.58 5.54 1.94
N LEU A 239 1.41 6.14 0.76
CA LEU A 239 0.34 7.11 0.51
C LEU A 239 -1.04 6.48 0.66
N ALA A 240 -2.01 7.28 1.11
CA ALA A 240 -3.41 6.90 1.29
C ALA A 240 -4.09 6.54 -0.03
N SER A 241 -3.72 7.21 -1.13
CA SER A 241 -4.07 6.80 -2.49
C SER A 241 -2.81 6.48 -3.27
N HIS A 242 -2.68 5.22 -3.66
CA HIS A 242 -1.57 4.70 -4.44
C HIS A 242 -2.04 3.40 -5.10
N TYR A 243 -1.64 3.13 -6.36
CA TYR A 243 -2.08 1.97 -7.14
C TYR A 243 -3.52 2.05 -7.68
N ALA A 244 -4.08 3.25 -7.82
CA ALA A 244 -5.43 3.44 -8.35
C ALA A 244 -5.42 3.49 -9.90
N PRO A 245 -6.35 2.80 -10.57
CA PRO A 245 -6.70 3.11 -11.96
C PRO A 245 -7.38 4.49 -12.06
N THR A 246 -7.70 4.95 -13.28
CA THR A 246 -8.46 6.20 -13.44
C THR A 246 -9.92 6.04 -13.06
N THR A 247 -10.51 4.88 -13.36
CA THR A 247 -11.84 4.53 -12.87
C THR A 247 -11.78 4.38 -11.34
N PRO A 248 -12.63 5.08 -10.57
CA PRO A 248 -12.72 4.91 -9.13
C PRO A 248 -12.97 3.46 -8.72
N VAL A 249 -12.24 3.01 -7.69
CA VAL A 249 -12.35 1.65 -7.14
C VAL A 249 -12.99 1.72 -5.75
N ARG A 250 -13.84 0.75 -5.42
CA ARG A 250 -14.40 0.56 -4.07
C ARG A 250 -14.37 -0.91 -3.70
N VAL A 251 -13.91 -1.25 -2.51
CA VAL A 251 -13.90 -2.60 -1.96
C VAL A 251 -15.18 -2.80 -1.16
N VAL A 252 -16.04 -3.69 -1.64
CA VAL A 252 -17.35 -3.94 -1.05
C VAL A 252 -17.46 -5.35 -0.49
N GLU A 253 -18.17 -5.48 0.63
CA GLU A 253 -18.48 -6.78 1.20
C GLU A 253 -19.36 -7.60 0.26
N ALA A 254 -19.17 -8.93 0.27
CA ALA A 254 -19.90 -9.83 -0.63
C ALA A 254 -21.42 -9.73 -0.45
N ALA A 255 -21.89 -9.51 0.78
CA ALA A 255 -23.31 -9.35 1.10
C ALA A 255 -23.91 -8.04 0.56
N VAL A 256 -23.08 -6.99 0.44
CA VAL A 256 -23.50 -5.64 0.03
C VAL A 256 -23.39 -5.44 -1.48
N LEU A 257 -22.53 -6.20 -2.15
CA LEU A 257 -22.23 -6.07 -3.57
C LEU A 257 -23.49 -5.96 -4.48
N PRO A 258 -24.55 -6.79 -4.34
CA PRO A 258 -25.74 -6.65 -5.18
C PRO A 258 -26.48 -5.32 -4.99
N GLU A 259 -26.51 -4.80 -3.76
CA GLU A 259 -27.14 -3.51 -3.46
C GLU A 259 -26.31 -2.34 -3.97
N ALA A 260 -24.99 -2.40 -3.81
CA ALA A 260 -24.06 -1.39 -4.33
C ALA A 260 -24.16 -1.25 -5.86
N VAL A 261 -24.28 -2.38 -6.59
CA VAL A 261 -24.51 -2.36 -8.05
C VAL A 261 -25.84 -1.67 -8.38
N ARG A 262 -26.95 -2.06 -7.73
CA ARG A 262 -28.26 -1.43 -7.96
C ARG A 262 -28.26 0.06 -7.66
N ALA A 263 -27.58 0.48 -6.60
CA ALA A 263 -27.47 1.89 -6.23
C ALA A 263 -26.69 2.70 -7.28
N ALA A 264 -25.57 2.18 -7.76
CA ALA A 264 -24.80 2.82 -8.84
C ALA A 264 -25.62 2.92 -10.13
N HIS A 265 -26.37 1.88 -10.50
CA HIS A 265 -27.29 1.94 -11.65
C HIS A 265 -28.42 2.95 -11.47
N ALA A 266 -28.99 3.05 -10.26
CA ALA A 266 -30.01 4.05 -9.95
C ALA A 266 -29.46 5.48 -10.05
N ALA A 267 -28.15 5.66 -9.83
CA ALA A 267 -27.42 6.92 -10.05
C ALA A 267 -27.01 7.14 -11.52
N GLY A 268 -27.36 6.23 -12.44
CA GLY A 268 -27.03 6.31 -13.86
C GLY A 268 -25.59 5.96 -14.21
N MET A 269 -24.86 5.30 -13.29
CA MET A 269 -23.46 4.92 -13.47
C MET A 269 -23.34 3.53 -14.10
N ARG A 270 -22.32 3.33 -14.94
CA ARG A 270 -21.88 2.02 -15.43
C ARG A 270 -20.91 1.38 -14.45
N VAL A 271 -21.13 0.11 -14.12
CA VAL A 271 -20.44 -0.57 -13.02
C VAL A 271 -19.62 -1.75 -13.54
N ALA A 272 -18.34 -1.79 -13.19
CA ALA A 272 -17.51 -2.98 -13.28
C ALA A 272 -17.48 -3.70 -11.93
N VAL A 273 -17.51 -5.03 -11.94
CA VAL A 273 -17.35 -5.84 -10.73
C VAL A 273 -16.14 -6.75 -10.86
N LEU A 274 -15.21 -6.67 -9.90
CA LEU A 274 -14.09 -7.61 -9.75
C LEU A 274 -14.47 -8.64 -8.69
N THR A 275 -14.69 -9.89 -9.09
CA THR A 275 -15.12 -10.97 -8.19
C THR A 275 -14.54 -12.32 -8.60
N ALA A 276 -14.53 -13.28 -7.68
CA ALA A 276 -14.07 -14.64 -7.96
C ALA A 276 -14.97 -15.35 -8.98
N ASP A 277 -14.40 -16.28 -9.77
CA ASP A 277 -15.08 -17.01 -10.86
C ASP A 277 -16.45 -17.60 -10.48
N GLY A 278 -16.56 -18.16 -9.27
CA GLY A 278 -17.79 -18.80 -8.81
C GLY A 278 -18.98 -17.86 -8.59
N ASP A 279 -18.74 -16.55 -8.58
CA ASP A 279 -19.75 -15.53 -8.26
C ASP A 279 -20.08 -14.59 -9.44
N VAL A 280 -19.46 -14.82 -10.60
CA VAL A 280 -19.67 -14.02 -11.83
C VAL A 280 -21.13 -14.04 -12.28
N ALA A 281 -21.84 -15.17 -12.12
CA ALA A 281 -23.23 -15.32 -12.54
C ALA A 281 -24.27 -14.63 -11.62
N ARG A 282 -23.83 -13.90 -10.57
CA ARG A 282 -24.70 -13.36 -9.52
C ARG A 282 -24.75 -11.83 -9.48
N THR A 283 -24.26 -11.16 -10.51
CA THR A 283 -24.23 -9.70 -10.58
C THR A 283 -24.85 -9.20 -11.87
N ASP A 284 -25.65 -8.13 -11.75
CA ASP A 284 -26.25 -7.42 -12.88
C ASP A 284 -25.32 -6.32 -13.44
N ALA A 285 -24.03 -6.33 -13.08
CA ALA A 285 -23.07 -5.32 -13.48
C ALA A 285 -22.82 -5.26 -15.00
N ASP A 286 -22.46 -4.08 -15.51
CA ASP A 286 -22.19 -3.83 -16.93
C ASP A 286 -20.94 -4.58 -17.44
N ALA A 287 -19.97 -4.79 -16.56
CA ALA A 287 -18.77 -5.57 -16.85
C ALA A 287 -18.38 -6.40 -15.62
N VAL A 288 -17.93 -7.63 -15.85
CA VAL A 288 -17.40 -8.50 -14.80
C VAL A 288 -15.98 -8.91 -15.13
N VAL A 289 -15.10 -8.73 -14.16
CA VAL A 289 -13.70 -9.11 -14.22
C VAL A 289 -13.48 -10.23 -13.22
N THR A 290 -13.22 -11.42 -13.74
CA THR A 290 -12.81 -12.56 -12.93
C THR A 290 -11.51 -12.26 -12.19
N MET A 291 -11.51 -12.56 -10.89
CA MET A 291 -10.33 -12.63 -10.04
C MET A 291 -10.05 -14.07 -9.60
N PRO A 292 -8.79 -14.49 -9.45
CA PRO A 292 -8.43 -15.79 -8.87
C PRO A 292 -8.93 -15.94 -7.42
N SER A 293 -9.06 -17.17 -6.94
CA SER A 293 -9.54 -17.47 -5.58
C SER A 293 -8.43 -17.65 -4.53
N SER A 294 -7.17 -17.84 -4.94
CA SER A 294 -6.03 -17.94 -4.03
C SER A 294 -5.31 -16.59 -3.88
N ALA A 295 -4.75 -16.33 -2.69
CA ALA A 295 -4.07 -15.08 -2.40
C ALA A 295 -2.91 -14.79 -3.37
N ASP A 296 -2.07 -15.80 -3.66
CA ASP A 296 -0.92 -15.66 -4.54
C ASP A 296 -1.33 -15.36 -5.99
N ALA A 297 -2.32 -16.08 -6.53
CA ALA A 297 -2.80 -15.83 -7.88
C ALA A 297 -3.53 -14.47 -7.97
N TYR A 298 -4.28 -14.09 -6.93
CA TYR A 298 -4.92 -12.79 -6.84
C TYR A 298 -3.89 -11.67 -6.82
N ALA A 299 -2.87 -11.77 -5.98
CA ALA A 299 -1.74 -10.83 -5.91
C ALA A 299 -1.06 -10.66 -7.27
N ARG A 300 -0.79 -11.77 -7.96
CA ARG A 300 -0.16 -11.78 -9.29
C ARG A 300 -0.98 -11.03 -10.34
N GLU A 301 -2.31 -11.17 -10.30
CA GLU A 301 -3.20 -10.60 -11.31
C GLU A 301 -3.76 -9.22 -10.94
N LEU A 302 -3.76 -8.83 -9.65
CA LEU A 302 -4.45 -7.65 -9.15
C LEU A 302 -4.17 -6.40 -9.97
N TYR A 303 -2.90 -6.08 -10.18
CA TYR A 303 -2.53 -4.88 -10.93
C TYR A 303 -2.90 -4.96 -12.41
N ALA A 304 -2.72 -6.11 -13.06
CA ALA A 304 -3.14 -6.27 -14.46
C ALA A 304 -4.66 -6.08 -14.62
N ARG A 305 -5.44 -6.61 -13.68
CA ARG A 305 -6.91 -6.53 -13.67
C ARG A 305 -7.39 -5.11 -13.39
N LEU A 306 -6.86 -4.46 -12.35
CA LEU A 306 -7.14 -3.04 -12.05
C LEU A 306 -6.77 -2.12 -13.21
N ALA A 307 -5.61 -2.33 -13.82
CA ALA A 307 -5.15 -1.57 -14.97
C ALA A 307 -6.02 -1.75 -16.22
N GLY A 308 -6.72 -2.87 -16.33
CA GLY A 308 -7.67 -3.18 -17.40
C GLY A 308 -9.06 -2.56 -17.18
N VAL A 309 -9.41 -2.16 -15.96
CA VAL A 309 -10.70 -1.54 -15.64
C VAL A 309 -10.92 -0.26 -16.46
N ASP A 310 -9.87 0.54 -16.63
CA ASP A 310 -9.92 1.80 -17.40
C ASP A 310 -10.43 1.58 -18.84
N ALA A 311 -10.20 0.40 -19.42
CA ALA A 311 -10.63 0.08 -20.78
C ALA A 311 -12.10 -0.36 -20.88
N LEU A 312 -12.77 -0.63 -19.76
CA LEU A 312 -14.17 -1.10 -19.73
C LEU A 312 -15.16 0.04 -19.96
N GLY A 313 -14.74 1.29 -19.78
CA GLY A 313 -15.62 2.46 -19.89
C GLY A 313 -16.72 2.49 -18.84
N CYS A 314 -16.44 1.93 -17.65
CA CYS A 314 -17.30 2.00 -16.47
C CYS A 314 -16.93 3.23 -15.63
N ASP A 315 -17.93 3.79 -14.96
CA ASP A 315 -17.79 4.96 -14.09
C ASP A 315 -17.26 4.58 -12.70
N VAL A 316 -17.47 3.32 -12.27
CA VAL A 316 -16.95 2.79 -11.01
C VAL A 316 -16.64 1.30 -11.12
N ALA A 317 -15.61 0.85 -10.39
CA ALA A 317 -15.28 -0.55 -10.21
C ALA A 317 -15.46 -0.99 -8.75
N LEU A 318 -16.35 -1.95 -8.54
CA LEU A 318 -16.61 -2.58 -7.25
C LEU A 318 -15.78 -3.86 -7.14
N VAL A 319 -14.80 -3.87 -6.25
CA VAL A 319 -14.00 -5.04 -5.94
C VAL A 319 -14.65 -5.76 -4.77
N ARG A 320 -15.02 -7.02 -4.96
CA ARG A 320 -15.46 -7.83 -3.83
C ARG A 320 -14.29 -8.00 -2.85
N ARG A 321 -14.55 -7.73 -1.56
CA ARG A 321 -13.57 -7.89 -0.50
C ARG A 321 -13.00 -9.31 -0.49
N PRO A 322 -11.67 -9.48 -0.61
CA PRO A 322 -11.07 -10.79 -0.50
C PRO A 322 -11.20 -11.39 0.91
N PRO A 323 -10.97 -12.71 1.08
CA PRO A 323 -10.98 -13.33 2.39
C PRO A 323 -10.03 -12.67 3.40
N ALA A 324 -10.40 -12.65 4.68
CA ALA A 324 -9.56 -12.14 5.77
C ALA A 324 -8.59 -13.20 6.35
N SER A 325 -8.42 -14.34 5.67
CA SER A 325 -7.52 -15.40 6.12
C SER A 325 -6.05 -15.02 5.93
N ALA A 326 -5.15 -15.76 6.59
CA ALA A 326 -3.70 -15.56 6.45
C ALA A 326 -3.25 -15.61 4.97
N GLY A 327 -2.32 -14.75 4.60
CA GLY A 327 -1.77 -14.61 3.24
C GLY A 327 -2.40 -13.49 2.40
N TRP A 328 -3.55 -12.95 2.81
CA TRP A 328 -4.24 -11.87 2.09
C TRP A 328 -3.79 -10.47 2.49
N GLU A 329 -2.87 -10.33 3.45
CA GLU A 329 -2.50 -9.04 4.05
C GLU A 329 -1.89 -8.07 3.04
N ALA A 330 -1.12 -8.58 2.07
CA ALA A 330 -0.54 -7.75 1.01
C ALA A 330 -1.62 -7.27 0.03
N VAL A 331 -2.57 -8.14 -0.34
CA VAL A 331 -3.69 -7.80 -1.22
C VAL A 331 -4.58 -6.75 -0.58
N HIS A 332 -4.96 -6.93 0.70
CA HIS A 332 -5.75 -5.95 1.45
C HIS A 332 -5.06 -4.60 1.56
N ASP A 333 -3.75 -4.58 1.85
CA ASP A 333 -2.99 -3.31 1.87
C ASP A 333 -3.02 -2.60 0.51
N ARG A 334 -2.93 -3.34 -0.60
CA ARG A 334 -2.99 -2.72 -1.94
C ARG A 334 -4.38 -2.24 -2.29
N LEU A 335 -5.41 -3.05 -2.05
CA LEU A 335 -6.79 -2.67 -2.32
C LEU A 335 -7.21 -1.43 -1.54
N GLY A 336 -6.91 -1.36 -0.24
CA GLY A 336 -7.23 -0.17 0.57
C GLY A 336 -6.57 1.12 0.07
N ARG A 337 -5.40 1.03 -0.56
CA ARG A 337 -4.73 2.19 -1.20
C ARG A 337 -5.29 2.51 -2.58
N SER A 338 -5.85 1.52 -3.27
CA SER A 338 -6.46 1.68 -4.59
C SER A 338 -7.82 2.34 -4.54
N GLU A 339 -8.54 2.31 -3.40
CA GLU A 339 -9.89 2.87 -3.29
C GLU A 339 -9.96 4.37 -3.62
N GLY A 340 -8.84 5.07 -3.56
CA GLY A 340 -8.81 6.53 -3.71
C GLY A 340 -9.47 7.18 -2.50
N VAL A 341 -8.89 8.27 -2.01
CA VAL A 341 -9.59 9.06 -1.00
C VAL A 341 -10.71 9.77 -1.75
N ASP A 342 -11.95 9.38 -1.50
CA ASP A 342 -13.09 10.19 -1.90
C ASP A 342 -13.06 11.48 -1.06
N PRO A 343 -12.80 12.65 -1.66
CA PRO A 343 -12.82 13.91 -0.92
C PRO A 343 -14.22 14.24 -0.36
N HIS A 344 -15.25 13.50 -0.77
CA HIS A 344 -16.65 13.65 -0.38
C HIS A 344 -17.19 12.42 0.37
N ALA A 345 -16.34 11.41 0.66
CA ALA A 345 -16.74 10.33 1.56
C ALA A 345 -17.05 10.96 2.93
N PRO A 346 -18.19 10.60 3.55
CA PRO A 346 -18.54 11.12 4.85
C PRO A 346 -17.43 10.76 5.85
N ARG A 347 -16.70 11.78 6.31
CA ARG A 347 -15.73 11.62 7.38
C ARG A 347 -16.52 11.26 8.64
N GLY A 348 -16.46 10.01 9.05
CA GLY A 348 -17.13 9.55 10.27
C GLY A 348 -16.56 10.31 11.47
N LEU A 349 -17.34 11.23 12.04
CA LEU A 349 -17.03 11.87 13.31
C LEU A 349 -17.77 11.11 14.42
N VAL A 350 -17.03 10.49 15.34
CA VAL A 350 -17.63 9.79 16.49
C VAL A 350 -17.79 10.76 17.65
N VAL A 351 -19.03 10.98 18.07
CA VAL A 351 -19.39 11.90 19.17
C VAL A 351 -19.85 11.13 20.41
N VAL A 352 -19.05 11.19 21.47
CA VAL A 352 -19.34 10.58 22.78
C VAL A 352 -19.98 11.63 23.71
N ALA A 353 -21.19 11.38 24.25
CA ALA A 353 -21.92 12.31 25.12
C ALA A 353 -22.45 11.65 26.40
N ARG A 354 -22.74 12.45 27.45
CA ARG A 354 -23.28 11.98 28.74
C ARG A 354 -24.74 11.50 28.64
N PRO A 355 -25.22 10.61 29.53
CA PRO A 355 -26.56 10.02 29.47
C PRO A 355 -27.78 10.98 29.58
N GLY A 356 -27.59 12.29 29.73
CA GLY A 356 -28.66 13.30 29.71
C GLY A 356 -28.57 14.32 28.58
N ASP A 357 -27.43 14.40 27.89
CA ASP A 357 -27.11 15.43 26.89
C ASP A 357 -27.19 14.89 25.45
N ALA A 358 -27.50 13.60 25.30
CA ALA A 358 -27.53 12.89 24.03
C ALA A 358 -28.50 13.52 23.02
N GLY A 359 -29.63 14.07 23.47
CA GLY A 359 -30.60 14.74 22.60
C GLY A 359 -30.06 16.04 21.98
N ALA A 360 -29.43 16.90 22.77
CA ALA A 360 -28.86 18.16 22.29
C ALA A 360 -27.63 17.93 21.39
N CYS A 361 -26.77 16.97 21.76
CA CYS A 361 -25.62 16.58 20.95
C CYS A 361 -26.04 15.89 19.63
N ALA A 362 -27.11 15.11 19.64
CA ALA A 362 -27.67 14.50 18.43
C ALA A 362 -28.14 15.57 17.45
N ASP A 363 -28.88 16.59 17.89
CA ASP A 363 -29.38 17.65 17.00
C ASP A 363 -28.24 18.47 16.36
N GLU A 364 -27.14 18.69 17.08
CA GLU A 364 -25.96 19.40 16.57
C GLU A 364 -25.09 18.54 15.64
N ALA A 365 -24.84 17.28 15.98
CA ALA A 365 -24.14 16.33 15.11
C ALA A 365 -24.93 16.02 13.84
N LEU A 366 -26.25 15.91 13.95
CA LEU A 366 -27.15 15.81 12.81
C LEU A 366 -26.95 17.05 11.93
N ARG A 367 -27.08 18.28 12.46
CA ARG A 367 -26.89 19.51 11.65
C ARG A 367 -25.57 19.56 10.90
N ALA A 368 -24.51 18.93 11.43
CA ALA A 368 -23.19 18.86 10.80
C ALA A 368 -22.99 17.70 9.78
N GLY A 369 -23.99 16.82 9.58
CA GLY A 369 -23.91 15.72 8.61
C GLY A 369 -23.10 14.51 9.10
N VAL A 370 -23.13 14.23 10.40
CA VAL A 370 -22.26 13.26 11.08
C VAL A 370 -23.06 12.08 11.69
N VAL A 371 -22.43 10.89 11.75
CA VAL A 371 -22.95 9.69 12.44
C VAL A 371 -22.57 9.71 13.93
N LEU A 372 -23.56 9.76 14.83
CA LEU A 372 -23.35 9.82 16.28
C LEU A 372 -23.11 8.44 16.91
N LEU A 373 -22.17 8.33 17.86
CA LEU A 373 -21.92 7.13 18.66
C LEU A 373 -21.79 7.52 20.14
N SER A 374 -22.89 7.51 20.88
CA SER A 374 -22.87 7.83 22.32
C SER A 374 -22.29 6.66 23.14
N ALA A 375 -21.30 6.92 24.01
CA ALA A 375 -20.76 5.93 24.94
C ALA A 375 -20.57 6.52 26.34
N TRP A 376 -20.98 5.81 27.39
CA TRP A 376 -20.61 6.17 28.77
C TRP A 376 -20.45 4.93 29.66
N VAL A 377 -19.38 4.87 30.45
CA VAL A 377 -19.09 3.78 31.39
C VAL A 377 -18.86 4.39 32.78
N GLY A 378 -19.93 4.54 33.56
CA GLY A 378 -19.88 5.05 34.94
C GLY A 378 -19.39 6.50 35.08
N ASP A 379 -19.29 7.00 36.32
CA ASP A 379 -19.08 8.44 36.63
C ASP A 379 -17.76 9.08 36.16
N ALA A 380 -16.90 8.33 35.47
CA ALA A 380 -15.60 8.79 34.98
C ALA A 380 -15.58 8.85 33.44
N PRO A 381 -14.99 9.90 32.82
CA PRO A 381 -14.83 9.96 31.38
C PRO A 381 -13.97 8.76 30.91
N PRO A 382 -14.34 8.07 29.81
CA PRO A 382 -13.45 7.08 29.22
C PRO A 382 -12.20 7.85 28.76
N ARG A 383 -11.02 7.47 29.27
CA ARG A 383 -9.74 8.09 28.89
C ARG A 383 -8.93 7.23 27.92
N VAL A 384 -9.29 5.95 27.78
CA VAL A 384 -8.60 4.98 26.92
C VAL A 384 -9.61 3.93 26.44
N LEU A 385 -9.81 3.81 25.14
CA LEU A 385 -10.50 2.64 24.53
C LEU A 385 -9.44 1.64 24.07
N THR A 386 -9.68 0.34 24.20
CA THR A 386 -8.75 -0.68 23.68
C THR A 386 -9.28 -1.17 22.33
N ALA A 387 -8.43 -1.24 21.31
CA ALA A 387 -8.82 -1.79 20.00
C ALA A 387 -9.27 -3.27 20.11
N PRO A 388 -10.04 -3.82 19.13
CA PRO A 388 -10.53 -5.20 19.16
C PRO A 388 -9.44 -6.27 19.25
N ASP A 389 -8.21 -5.91 18.87
CA ASP A 389 -7.03 -6.77 18.97
C ASP A 389 -6.41 -6.83 20.39
N GLY A 390 -6.99 -6.10 21.35
CA GLY A 390 -6.57 -6.10 22.76
C GLY A 390 -5.20 -5.48 23.03
N ALA A 391 -4.51 -4.96 22.01
CA ALA A 391 -3.08 -4.65 22.07
C ALA A 391 -2.75 -3.15 22.11
N ARG A 392 -3.73 -2.26 21.89
CA ARG A 392 -3.48 -0.83 21.71
C ARG A 392 -4.48 0.06 22.47
N PRO A 393 -3.99 1.03 23.28
CA PRO A 393 -4.82 2.12 23.80
C PRO A 393 -5.08 3.19 22.73
N LEU A 394 -6.35 3.49 22.47
CA LEU A 394 -6.83 4.68 21.77
C LEU A 394 -6.86 5.84 22.76
N HIS A 395 -5.93 6.78 22.59
CA HIS A 395 -5.89 8.01 23.37
C HIS A 395 -6.94 8.98 22.86
N LEU A 396 -7.99 9.19 23.65
CA LEU A 396 -8.98 10.23 23.41
C LEU A 396 -8.32 11.58 23.75
N GLY A 397 -8.29 12.53 22.82
CA GLY A 397 -7.72 13.86 23.04
C GLY A 397 -8.36 14.58 24.24
N GLU A 398 -7.67 15.58 24.81
CA GLU A 398 -8.24 16.33 25.93
C GLU A 398 -9.55 17.01 25.51
N PRO A 399 -10.62 16.92 26.33
CA PRO A 399 -11.89 17.55 26.02
C PRO A 399 -11.68 19.06 25.95
N GLU A 400 -11.92 19.68 24.79
CA GLU A 400 -11.98 21.14 24.74
C GLU A 400 -13.17 21.64 25.57
N PRO A 401 -12.98 22.64 26.44
CA PRO A 401 -14.04 23.12 27.31
C PRO A 401 -14.98 24.05 26.53
N CYS A 402 -16.07 23.49 25.99
CA CYS A 402 -17.21 24.26 25.50
C CYS A 402 -18.49 23.82 26.22
N GLY A 403 -18.90 24.57 27.25
CA GLY A 403 -20.25 24.53 27.82
C GLY A 403 -20.72 23.21 28.48
N PRO A 404 -21.95 23.18 29.02
CA PRO A 404 -22.54 21.97 29.58
C PRO A 404 -22.80 20.96 28.46
N GLY A 405 -21.89 19.98 28.34
CA GLY A 405 -21.87 18.99 27.27
C GLY A 405 -20.47 18.89 26.67
N ALA A 406 -19.57 18.14 27.32
CA ALA A 406 -18.23 17.94 26.78
C ALA A 406 -18.30 17.03 25.55
N LEU A 407 -18.14 17.63 24.35
CA LEU A 407 -17.91 16.88 23.11
C LEU A 407 -16.46 16.42 23.04
N ILE A 408 -16.25 15.13 22.81
CA ILE A 408 -14.94 14.61 22.40
C ILE A 408 -15.00 14.44 20.89
N ARG A 409 -14.25 15.25 20.16
CA ARG A 409 -14.11 15.15 18.71
C ARG A 409 -13.06 14.10 18.39
N LEU A 410 -13.47 12.97 17.81
CA LEU A 410 -12.56 12.02 17.20
C LEU A 410 -12.45 12.33 15.72
N ASP A 411 -11.42 13.09 15.35
CA ASP A 411 -11.09 13.31 13.96
C ASP A 411 -10.47 12.02 13.42
N ALA A 412 -11.24 11.20 12.71
CA ALA A 412 -10.73 10.07 11.94
C ALA A 412 -10.05 10.53 10.63
N SER A 413 -9.51 11.75 10.63
CA SER A 413 -8.68 12.30 9.59
C SER A 413 -7.43 12.94 10.19
N ASP A 414 -6.54 12.11 10.73
CA ASP A 414 -5.14 12.52 10.80
C ASP A 414 -4.51 12.14 9.45
N GLU A 415 -3.92 13.12 8.76
CA GLU A 415 -3.32 12.97 7.42
C GLU A 415 -2.26 11.86 7.34
N ASN A 416 -1.80 11.35 8.49
CA ASN A 416 -0.86 10.25 8.63
C ASN A 416 -1.49 8.85 8.85
N LEU A 417 -2.79 8.73 9.09
CA LEU A 417 -3.41 7.45 9.43
C LEU A 417 -3.91 6.63 8.23
N GLY A 418 -4.03 7.23 7.04
CA GLY A 418 -4.04 6.54 5.74
C GLY A 418 -5.00 5.36 5.53
N ILE A 419 -5.95 5.13 6.45
CA ILE A 419 -6.95 4.08 6.39
C ILE A 419 -8.22 4.69 7.00
N PRO A 420 -9.35 4.74 6.28
CA PRO A 420 -10.63 4.91 6.96
C PRO A 420 -10.79 3.70 7.89
N VAL A 421 -10.70 3.88 9.21
CA VAL A 421 -11.16 2.84 10.14
C VAL A 421 -12.62 2.64 9.78
N ALA A 422 -12.95 1.50 9.18
CA ALA A 422 -14.31 1.22 8.77
C ALA A 422 -15.19 1.39 10.02
N ALA A 423 -16.27 2.15 9.91
CA ALA A 423 -17.14 2.45 11.06
C ALA A 423 -17.53 1.17 11.82
N VAL A 424 -17.62 0.05 11.09
CA VAL A 424 -17.82 -1.31 11.60
C VAL A 424 -16.80 -1.75 12.65
N GLU A 425 -15.49 -1.60 12.40
CA GLU A 425 -14.44 -2.06 13.32
C GLU A 425 -14.41 -1.24 14.61
N LEU A 426 -14.71 0.07 14.50
CA LEU A 426 -14.81 0.96 15.64
C LEU A 426 -16.05 0.66 16.48
N VAL A 427 -17.17 0.31 15.85
CA VAL A 427 -18.40 -0.08 16.55
C VAL A 427 -18.25 -1.45 17.23
N ASP A 428 -17.64 -2.44 16.55
CA ASP A 428 -17.33 -3.73 17.16
C ASP A 428 -16.41 -3.56 18.39
N ALA A 429 -15.43 -2.65 18.33
CA ALA A 429 -14.58 -2.30 19.46
C ALA A 429 -15.37 -1.69 20.62
N LEU A 430 -16.28 -0.77 20.33
CA LEU A 430 -17.12 -0.10 21.33
C LEU A 430 -18.07 -1.09 22.00
N VAL A 431 -18.76 -1.94 21.23
CA VAL A 431 -19.67 -2.97 21.74
C VAL A 431 -18.94 -3.97 22.64
N ALA A 432 -17.73 -4.38 22.26
CA ALA A 432 -16.89 -5.27 23.07
C ALA A 432 -16.52 -4.70 24.44
N THR A 433 -16.57 -3.37 24.62
CA THR A 433 -16.34 -2.70 25.91
C THR A 433 -17.60 -2.52 26.78
N GLY A 434 -18.74 -3.08 26.35
CA GLY A 434 -20.01 -2.99 27.09
C GLY A 434 -20.76 -1.67 26.89
N VAL A 435 -20.42 -0.91 25.85
CA VAL A 435 -21.04 0.36 25.50
C VAL A 435 -22.38 0.12 24.77
N ALA A 436 -23.45 0.75 25.24
CA ALA A 436 -24.72 0.86 24.52
C ALA A 436 -24.84 2.27 23.92
N GLY A 437 -25.11 2.37 22.61
CA GLY A 437 -25.32 3.63 21.90
C GLY A 437 -26.40 3.50 20.84
N ARG A 438 -26.91 4.62 20.32
CA ARG A 438 -27.82 4.66 19.16
C ARG A 438 -27.10 5.25 17.95
N LEU A 439 -27.08 4.50 16.85
CA LEU A 439 -26.60 4.94 15.55
C LEU A 439 -27.77 5.43 14.70
N ALA A 440 -27.73 6.67 14.20
CA ALA A 440 -28.73 7.20 13.27
C ALA A 440 -28.07 7.60 11.95
N PRO A 441 -28.57 7.14 10.78
CA PRO A 441 -28.10 7.63 9.49
C PRO A 441 -28.53 9.08 9.28
N ARG A 442 -27.61 9.93 8.80
CA ARG A 442 -27.99 11.16 8.09
C ARG A 442 -27.48 11.09 6.66
N PRO A 443 -28.37 11.07 5.64
CA PRO A 443 -27.92 11.27 4.28
C PRO A 443 -27.37 12.69 4.17
N SER A 444 -26.13 12.84 3.70
CA SER A 444 -25.69 14.15 3.21
C SER A 444 -26.57 14.49 2.02
N THR A 445 -27.41 15.51 2.13
CA THR A 445 -28.34 15.91 1.06
C THR A 445 -27.65 16.57 -0.15
N ASP A 446 -26.32 16.63 -0.17
CA ASP A 446 -25.51 17.21 -1.25
C ASP A 446 -24.33 16.32 -1.70
N GLY A 447 -24.35 15.00 -1.42
CA GLY A 447 -23.21 14.09 -1.65
C GLY A 447 -23.50 12.90 -2.56
N ASP A 448 -22.43 12.35 -3.16
CA ASP A 448 -22.39 11.17 -4.05
C ASP A 448 -23.43 10.09 -3.69
N PRO A 449 -24.42 9.80 -4.59
CA PRO A 449 -25.44 8.78 -4.37
C PRO A 449 -24.88 7.38 -4.06
N LEU A 450 -23.69 7.06 -4.60
CA LEU A 450 -23.03 5.79 -4.32
C LEU A 450 -22.48 5.74 -2.90
N ALA A 451 -21.85 6.83 -2.43
CA ALA A 451 -21.38 6.95 -1.05
C ALA A 451 -22.54 6.83 -0.05
N ALA A 452 -23.69 7.46 -0.34
CA ALA A 452 -24.88 7.38 0.50
C ALA A 452 -25.46 5.96 0.58
N ALA A 453 -25.50 5.23 -0.55
CA ALA A 453 -25.98 3.86 -0.60
C ALA A 453 -25.02 2.86 0.08
N LEU A 454 -23.71 3.03 -0.10
CA LEU A 454 -22.69 2.23 0.60
C LEU A 454 -22.78 2.44 2.12
N ALA A 455 -22.92 3.69 2.56
CA ALA A 455 -23.11 4.00 3.97
C ALA A 455 -24.40 3.37 4.54
N HIS A 456 -25.51 3.39 3.78
CA HIS A 456 -26.75 2.71 4.18
C HIS A 456 -26.59 1.19 4.30
N ALA A 457 -25.92 0.57 3.33
CA ALA A 457 -25.72 -0.87 3.33
C ALA A 457 -24.72 -1.35 4.42
N GLU A 458 -23.68 -0.55 4.70
CA GLU A 458 -22.79 -0.77 5.83
C GLU A 458 -23.54 -0.68 7.16
N LEU A 459 -24.39 0.34 7.33
CA LEU A 459 -25.24 0.49 8.51
C LEU A 459 -26.27 -0.64 8.65
N ALA A 460 -26.87 -1.12 7.56
CA ALA A 460 -27.79 -2.26 7.57
C ALA A 460 -27.07 -3.56 7.96
N THR A 461 -25.84 -3.75 7.48
CA THR A 461 -24.98 -4.88 7.89
C THR A 461 -24.65 -4.80 9.38
N LEU A 462 -24.36 -3.59 9.87
CA LEU A 462 -24.10 -3.33 11.28
C LEU A 462 -25.33 -3.62 12.16
N ALA A 463 -26.51 -3.18 11.73
CA ALA A 463 -27.78 -3.42 12.40
C ALA A 463 -28.13 -4.91 12.47
N GLY A 464 -27.80 -5.67 11.43
CA GLY A 464 -27.94 -7.12 11.44
C GLY A 464 -27.02 -7.84 12.42
N ARG A 465 -25.82 -7.29 12.70
CA ARG A 465 -24.84 -7.87 13.63
C ARG A 465 -25.08 -7.45 15.09
N HIS A 466 -25.54 -6.22 15.30
CA HIS A 466 -25.77 -5.61 16.62
C HIS A 466 -27.13 -4.93 16.68
N PRO A 467 -28.24 -5.69 16.68
CA PRO A 467 -29.59 -5.12 16.62
C PRO A 467 -29.95 -4.26 17.83
N ASP A 468 -29.27 -4.46 18.97
CA ASP A 468 -29.47 -3.69 20.20
C ASP A 468 -28.75 -2.32 20.20
N VAL A 469 -27.93 -2.03 19.17
CA VAL A 469 -27.03 -0.86 19.09
C VAL A 469 -27.36 0.05 17.89
N VAL A 470 -27.98 -0.50 16.85
CA VAL A 470 -28.34 0.24 15.63
C VAL A 470 -29.87 0.22 15.52
N ALA A 471 -30.51 1.39 15.70
CA ALA A 471 -31.97 1.53 15.70
C ALA A 471 -32.43 2.60 14.71
#